data_AF-A0A917P497-F1
#
_entry.id   AF-A0A917P497-F1
#
_cell.length_a   1.000
_cell.length_b   1.000
_cell.length_c   1.000
_cell.angle_alpha   90.00
_cell.angle_beta   90.00
_cell.angle_gamma   90.00
#
_symmetry.space_group_name_H-M   'P 1'
#
loop_
_entity.id
_entity.type
_entity.pdbx_description
1 polymer ?
#
loop_
_entity_poly.entity_id
_entity_poly.type
_entity_poly.pdbx_seq_one_letter_code
_entity_poly.pdbx_strand_id
1 'polypeptide(L)'
;MAPFSSLRAFLARHRRAAVAVPTALTVLVAGPWAATAALSLPSPLALTRLSNTPPSRQGALFPARTVSASAEPAPLRKAPVALPATVPWKDGRKGTRQFLTDTHANAFLVLRDGRLAHEWYRDGVDAQSRHGSWSTAKSVISLLVGQSIAAGHLREDDLLVDLLPELEKGGAYDRITVRHLLDMSSGIDVSEDYSGIPRSGTPRMYLTTDLPTFVKDNRTLRFPPGSTSEYRSVDTQLLGQILHRVEGESVAGLLQERIWRPMGAEGDATWNLDSEGGTEKSFCCLNAAARDFAKIGQLVLDNGRAGDRQIVPQDWIDRLSAPRRPWPTGGAAPPSGGIPVAPRATSAR
;
A
#
# COMPACT_ATOMS: atom_id res chain seq x y z
N MET A 1 10.00 13.93 -76.05
CA MET A 1 10.54 13.15 -74.92
C MET A 1 11.01 14.08 -73.81
N ALA A 2 10.13 14.47 -72.87
CA ALA A 2 10.51 15.34 -71.74
C ALA A 2 9.68 15.17 -70.42
N PRO A 3 9.07 14.02 -70.04
CA PRO A 3 8.40 13.93 -68.74
C PRO A 3 9.21 13.20 -67.64
N PHE A 4 10.33 12.54 -67.97
CA PHE A 4 11.03 11.69 -67.00
C PHE A 4 12.09 12.40 -66.12
N SER A 5 12.52 13.62 -66.48
CA SER A 5 13.51 14.37 -65.67
C SER A 5 12.89 15.03 -64.44
N SER A 6 11.61 15.42 -64.49
CA SER A 6 10.90 16.08 -63.40
C SER A 6 10.60 15.14 -62.22
N LEU A 7 10.27 13.87 -62.50
CA LEU A 7 9.96 12.86 -61.47
C LEU A 7 11.21 12.47 -60.65
N ARG A 8 12.37 12.31 -61.30
CA ARG A 8 13.63 12.01 -60.60
C ARG A 8 14.10 13.19 -59.74
N ALA A 9 13.96 14.42 -60.22
CA ALA A 9 14.27 15.62 -59.44
C ALA A 9 13.30 15.81 -58.26
N PHE A 10 12.01 15.51 -58.45
CA PHE A 10 11.00 15.51 -57.40
C PHE A 10 11.31 14.46 -56.32
N LEU A 11 11.57 13.20 -56.70
CA LEU A 11 11.93 12.14 -55.76
C LEU A 11 13.25 12.40 -55.04
N ALA A 12 14.24 13.03 -55.68
CA ALA A 12 15.49 13.44 -55.03
C ALA A 12 15.28 14.59 -54.04
N ARG A 13 14.42 15.56 -54.36
CA ARG A 13 14.01 16.65 -53.43
C ARG A 13 13.24 16.15 -52.22
N HIS A 14 12.42 15.11 -52.40
CA HIS A 14 11.54 14.58 -51.36
C HIS A 14 12.12 13.33 -50.67
N ARG A 15 13.26 12.79 -51.11
CA ARG A 15 13.95 11.64 -50.48
C ARG A 15 14.32 11.90 -49.02
N ARG A 16 14.78 13.12 -48.72
CA ARG A 16 15.04 13.55 -47.34
C ARG A 16 13.76 13.60 -46.51
N ALA A 17 12.65 14.09 -47.06
CA ALA A 17 11.35 14.06 -46.39
C ALA A 17 10.79 12.63 -46.24
N ALA A 18 10.98 11.77 -47.24
CA ALA A 18 10.53 10.38 -47.26
C ALA A 18 11.27 9.49 -46.25
N VAL A 19 12.47 9.88 -45.81
CA VAL A 19 13.21 9.21 -44.72
C VAL A 19 13.04 9.95 -43.38
N ALA A 20 13.00 11.28 -43.40
CA ALA A 20 12.85 12.09 -42.20
C ALA A 20 11.46 11.94 -41.56
N VAL A 21 10.38 11.84 -42.35
CA VAL A 21 9.02 11.70 -41.81
C VAL A 21 8.83 10.34 -41.10
N PRO A 22 9.19 9.17 -41.68
CA PRO A 22 9.12 7.91 -40.95
C PRO A 22 10.04 7.86 -39.74
N THR A 23 11.24 8.43 -39.83
CA THR A 23 12.18 8.47 -38.69
C THR A 23 11.64 9.34 -37.56
N ALA A 24 11.10 10.52 -37.88
CA ALA A 24 10.46 11.40 -36.91
C ALA A 24 9.21 10.76 -36.29
N LEU A 25 8.41 10.04 -37.08
CA LEU A 25 7.29 9.26 -36.56
C LEU A 25 7.76 8.15 -35.62
N THR A 26 8.80 7.39 -35.98
CA THR A 26 9.36 6.34 -35.14
C THR A 26 9.91 6.89 -33.83
N VAL A 27 10.56 8.06 -33.85
CA VAL A 27 11.04 8.71 -32.62
C VAL A 27 9.88 9.22 -31.75
N LEU A 28 8.86 9.82 -32.37
CA LEU A 28 7.66 10.30 -31.65
C LEU A 28 6.84 9.17 -31.04
N VAL A 29 6.80 8.01 -31.70
CA VAL A 29 6.16 6.81 -31.19
C VAL A 29 7.10 6.13 -30.21
N ALA A 30 8.22 5.53 -30.62
CA ALA A 30 9.08 4.71 -29.74
C ALA A 30 9.75 5.49 -28.59
N GLY A 31 10.02 6.79 -28.75
CA GLY A 31 10.72 7.61 -27.76
C GLY A 31 10.04 7.61 -26.38
N PRO A 32 8.74 7.94 -26.26
CA PRO A 32 7.98 7.84 -25.02
C PRO A 32 8.01 6.45 -24.34
N TRP A 33 7.93 5.36 -25.11
CA TRP A 33 8.04 4.00 -24.53
C TRP A 33 9.45 3.72 -24.01
N ALA A 34 10.49 4.10 -24.76
CA ALA A 34 11.87 3.96 -24.31
C ALA A 34 12.15 4.82 -23.05
N ALA A 35 11.62 6.05 -23.00
CA ALA A 35 11.78 6.94 -21.86
C ALA A 35 11.09 6.41 -20.59
N THR A 36 9.86 5.92 -20.70
CA THR A 36 9.14 5.32 -19.57
C THR A 36 9.82 4.04 -19.08
N ALA A 37 10.27 3.18 -19.98
CA ALA A 37 11.03 1.98 -19.63
C ALA A 37 12.36 2.32 -18.93
N ALA A 38 13.13 3.28 -19.45
CA ALA A 38 14.39 3.72 -18.83
C ALA A 38 14.20 4.35 -17.44
N LEU A 39 13.01 4.88 -17.18
CA LEU A 39 12.63 5.43 -15.88
C LEU A 39 11.87 4.42 -15.02
N SER A 40 11.79 3.14 -15.36
CA SER A 40 10.99 2.15 -14.61
C SER A 40 9.58 2.68 -14.31
N LEU A 41 8.90 3.20 -15.34
CA LEU A 41 7.54 3.72 -15.28
C LEU A 41 6.62 2.88 -16.16
N PRO A 42 5.30 2.89 -15.91
CA PRO A 42 4.33 2.22 -16.76
C PRO A 42 4.38 2.84 -18.16
N SER A 43 3.93 2.08 -19.16
CA SER A 43 3.88 2.57 -20.55
C SER A 43 3.12 3.90 -20.65
N PRO A 44 3.38 4.74 -21.68
CA PRO A 44 2.68 6.01 -21.84
C PRO A 44 1.16 5.86 -21.88
N LEU A 45 0.67 4.75 -22.44
CA LEU A 45 -0.76 4.41 -22.46
C LEU A 45 -1.29 4.07 -21.06
N ALA A 46 -0.53 3.30 -20.27
CA ALA A 46 -0.89 2.99 -18.88
C ALA A 46 -0.92 4.26 -18.03
N LEU A 47 0.08 5.13 -18.15
CA LEU A 47 0.12 6.44 -17.48
C LEU A 47 -1.07 7.33 -17.86
N THR A 48 -1.43 7.36 -19.15
CA THR A 48 -2.61 8.10 -19.63
C THR A 48 -3.91 7.53 -19.08
N ARG A 49 -4.03 6.19 -18.97
CA ARG A 49 -5.21 5.57 -18.34
C ARG A 49 -5.28 5.90 -16.86
N LEU A 50 -4.15 5.84 -16.15
CA LEU A 50 -4.07 6.17 -14.72
C LEU A 50 -4.48 7.61 -14.45
N SER A 51 -3.98 8.57 -15.25
CA SER A 51 -4.29 9.99 -15.05
C SER A 51 -5.76 10.35 -15.31
N ASN A 52 -6.44 9.60 -16.17
CA ASN A 52 -7.86 9.81 -16.51
C ASN A 52 -8.82 8.90 -15.73
N THR A 53 -8.31 8.00 -14.88
CA THR A 53 -9.14 7.09 -14.09
C THR A 53 -9.28 7.60 -12.66
N PRO A 54 -10.52 7.70 -12.11
CA PRO A 54 -10.73 8.10 -10.73
C PRO A 54 -9.91 7.24 -9.76
N PRO A 55 -9.33 7.81 -8.69
CA PRO A 55 -8.48 7.08 -7.75
C PRO A 55 -9.10 5.77 -7.24
N SER A 56 -10.41 5.74 -6.99
CA SER A 56 -11.14 4.55 -6.52
C SER A 56 -11.16 3.38 -7.51
N ARG A 57 -10.84 3.62 -8.79
CA ARG A 57 -10.83 2.61 -9.87
C ARG A 57 -9.44 2.30 -10.40
N GLN A 58 -8.40 2.99 -9.93
CA GLN A 58 -7.03 2.79 -10.43
C GLN A 58 -6.45 1.43 -10.07
N GLY A 59 -6.90 0.80 -8.98
CA GLY A 59 -6.40 -0.53 -8.57
C GLY A 59 -6.53 -1.60 -9.65
N ALA A 60 -7.56 -1.54 -10.50
CA ALA A 60 -7.73 -2.49 -11.61
C ALA A 60 -6.76 -2.26 -12.80
N LEU A 61 -5.97 -1.17 -12.79
CA LEU A 61 -5.07 -0.82 -13.88
C LEU A 61 -3.63 -1.31 -13.67
N PHE A 62 -3.31 -1.81 -12.48
CA PHE A 62 -2.00 -2.39 -12.19
C PHE A 62 -2.06 -3.92 -12.30
N PRO A 63 -0.93 -4.58 -12.62
CA PRO A 63 -0.80 -6.01 -12.35
C PRO A 63 -1.09 -6.26 -10.86
N ALA A 64 -1.65 -7.43 -10.56
CA ALA A 64 -2.06 -7.73 -9.19
C ALA A 64 -1.97 -9.22 -8.90
N ARG A 65 -1.68 -9.55 -7.65
CA ARG A 65 -1.76 -10.91 -7.12
C ARG A 65 -3.12 -11.09 -6.45
N THR A 66 -3.83 -12.18 -6.78
CA THR A 66 -5.11 -12.52 -6.16
C THR A 66 -4.89 -13.02 -4.73
N VAL A 67 -5.80 -12.64 -3.85
CA VAL A 67 -5.96 -13.15 -2.49
C VAL A 67 -7.33 -13.82 -2.47
N SER A 68 -7.35 -15.15 -2.60
CA SER A 68 -8.59 -15.90 -2.74
C SER A 68 -9.44 -15.86 -1.47
N ALA A 69 -10.76 -15.75 -1.65
CA ALA A 69 -11.76 -15.84 -0.60
C ALA A 69 -11.68 -17.17 0.18
N SER A 70 -12.36 -17.22 1.32
CA SER A 70 -12.53 -18.46 2.08
C SER A 70 -13.36 -19.47 1.28
N ALA A 71 -12.97 -20.74 1.33
CA ALA A 71 -13.82 -21.84 0.86
C ALA A 71 -15.09 -22.00 1.73
N GLU A 72 -15.02 -21.50 2.97
CA GLU A 72 -16.14 -21.39 3.90
C GLU A 72 -16.32 -19.92 4.29
N PRO A 73 -16.96 -19.10 3.44
CA PRO A 73 -17.23 -17.71 3.77
C PRO A 73 -18.05 -17.58 5.05
N ALA A 74 -17.79 -16.54 5.84
CA ALA A 74 -18.59 -16.16 6.99
C ALA A 74 -19.30 -14.82 6.71
N PRO A 75 -20.48 -14.82 6.07
CA PRO A 75 -21.21 -13.59 5.79
C PRO A 75 -21.55 -12.81 7.05
N LEU A 76 -21.43 -11.47 6.98
CA LEU A 76 -21.81 -10.61 8.09
C LEU A 76 -23.31 -10.75 8.40
N ARG A 77 -23.62 -11.13 9.65
CA ARG A 77 -25.00 -11.22 10.13
C ARG A 77 -25.63 -9.83 10.13
N LYS A 78 -26.78 -9.69 9.46
CA LYS A 78 -27.48 -8.39 9.37
C LYS A 78 -28.30 -8.11 10.63
N ALA A 79 -28.26 -6.88 11.11
CA ALA A 79 -29.16 -6.35 12.12
C ALA A 79 -29.44 -4.87 11.84
N PRO A 80 -30.28 -4.56 10.85
CA PRO A 80 -30.39 -3.22 10.31
C PRO A 80 -30.79 -2.17 11.35
N VAL A 81 -30.05 -1.05 11.35
CA VAL A 81 -30.32 0.14 12.15
C VAL A 81 -30.40 1.33 11.18
N ALA A 82 -31.44 2.16 11.35
CA ALA A 82 -31.56 3.38 10.57
C ALA A 82 -30.43 4.36 10.94
N LEU A 83 -29.73 4.89 9.94
CA LEU A 83 -28.84 6.02 10.15
C LEU A 83 -29.65 7.26 10.54
N PRO A 84 -29.06 8.21 11.30
CA PRO A 84 -29.70 9.50 11.53
C PRO A 84 -30.01 10.17 10.19
N ALA A 85 -31.12 10.90 10.09
CA ALA A 85 -31.51 11.59 8.85
C ALA A 85 -30.48 12.66 8.44
N THR A 86 -29.79 13.25 9.42
CA THR A 86 -28.74 14.26 9.21
C THR A 86 -27.51 13.97 10.08
N VAL A 87 -26.34 14.37 9.61
CA VAL A 87 -25.06 14.33 10.33
C VAL A 87 -24.49 15.74 10.55
N PRO A 88 -23.70 15.96 11.61
CA PRO A 88 -22.89 17.18 11.73
C PRO A 88 -21.93 17.29 10.53
N TRP A 89 -21.84 18.48 9.92
CA TRP A 89 -20.93 18.73 8.81
C TRP A 89 -20.54 20.19 8.75
N LYS A 90 -19.23 20.47 8.89
CA LYS A 90 -18.68 21.84 9.03
C LYS A 90 -19.45 22.59 10.13
N ASP A 91 -19.97 23.78 9.84
CA ASP A 91 -20.66 24.63 10.81
C ASP A 91 -22.17 24.35 10.92
N GLY A 92 -22.64 23.18 10.45
CA GLY A 92 -24.07 22.86 10.45
C GLY A 92 -24.39 21.38 10.38
N ARG A 93 -25.54 21.06 9.77
CA ARG A 93 -26.02 19.69 9.55
C ARG A 93 -26.25 19.45 8.07
N LYS A 94 -26.00 18.23 7.61
CA LYS A 94 -26.26 17.80 6.23
C LYS A 94 -27.08 16.51 6.24
N GLY A 95 -27.97 16.32 5.26
CA GLY A 95 -28.67 15.04 5.07
C GLY A 95 -27.66 13.91 4.90
N THR A 96 -27.82 12.80 5.61
CA THR A 96 -26.78 11.75 5.67
C THR A 96 -26.44 11.17 4.30
N ARG A 97 -27.46 10.94 3.46
CA ARG A 97 -27.24 10.50 2.07
C ARG A 97 -26.51 11.56 1.23
N GLN A 98 -26.88 12.82 1.38
CA GLN A 98 -26.21 13.93 0.69
C GLN A 98 -24.76 14.07 1.15
N PHE A 99 -24.50 13.89 2.45
CA PHE A 99 -23.15 13.85 3.00
C PHE A 99 -22.30 12.77 2.32
N LEU A 100 -22.77 11.52 2.27
CA LEU A 100 -22.05 10.42 1.61
C LEU A 100 -21.78 10.70 0.12
N THR A 101 -22.75 11.27 -0.58
CA THR A 101 -22.59 11.64 -2.00
C THR A 101 -21.54 12.74 -2.18
N ASP A 102 -21.66 13.83 -1.41
CA ASP A 102 -20.81 15.03 -1.51
C ASP A 102 -19.37 14.79 -1.03
N THR A 103 -19.15 13.81 -0.15
CA THR A 103 -17.81 13.36 0.24
C THR A 103 -17.25 12.26 -0.67
N HIS A 104 -17.88 12.04 -1.83
CA HIS A 104 -17.44 11.06 -2.82
C HIS A 104 -17.34 9.61 -2.30
N ALA A 105 -18.14 9.23 -1.29
CA ALA A 105 -18.14 7.86 -0.77
C ALA A 105 -18.64 6.88 -1.84
N ASN A 106 -18.01 5.71 -1.94
CA ASN A 106 -18.42 4.62 -2.85
C ASN A 106 -19.19 3.53 -2.11
N ALA A 107 -18.76 3.20 -0.89
CA ALA A 107 -19.42 2.29 0.02
C ALA A 107 -19.30 2.84 1.45
N PHE A 108 -20.34 2.65 2.26
CA PHE A 108 -20.39 3.02 3.67
C PHE A 108 -21.06 1.93 4.47
N LEU A 109 -20.34 1.32 5.39
CA LEU A 109 -20.83 0.23 6.23
C LEU A 109 -20.67 0.60 7.71
N VAL A 110 -21.62 0.15 8.53
CA VAL A 110 -21.56 0.25 9.99
C VAL A 110 -21.77 -1.13 10.56
N LEU A 111 -20.80 -1.60 11.34
CA LEU A 111 -20.94 -2.78 12.18
C LEU A 111 -21.23 -2.34 13.62
N ARG A 112 -22.13 -3.04 14.29
CA ARG A 112 -22.46 -2.85 15.69
C ARG A 112 -22.65 -4.22 16.33
N ASP A 113 -21.96 -4.49 17.43
CA ASP A 113 -22.04 -5.75 18.17
C ASP A 113 -21.83 -6.98 17.26
N GLY A 114 -20.82 -6.91 16.38
CA GLY A 114 -20.49 -7.97 15.42
C GLY A 114 -21.48 -8.14 14.25
N ARG A 115 -22.43 -7.21 14.07
CA ARG A 115 -23.51 -7.31 13.07
C ARG A 115 -23.51 -6.14 12.11
N LEU A 116 -23.84 -6.41 10.85
CA LEU A 116 -24.00 -5.38 9.82
C LEU A 116 -25.28 -4.57 10.11
N ALA A 117 -25.09 -3.42 10.73
CA ALA A 117 -26.15 -2.50 11.12
C ALA A 117 -26.58 -1.60 9.96
N HIS A 118 -25.65 -1.21 9.09
CA HIS A 118 -25.97 -0.43 7.90
C HIS A 118 -25.02 -0.74 6.77
N GLU A 119 -25.55 -0.69 5.54
CA GLU A 119 -24.76 -0.68 4.31
C GLU A 119 -25.40 0.29 3.32
N TRP A 120 -24.57 1.14 2.72
CA TRP A 120 -24.94 2.03 1.64
C TRP A 120 -23.87 1.96 0.56
N TYR A 121 -24.30 1.97 -0.70
CA TYR A 121 -23.43 1.96 -1.87
C TYR A 121 -23.86 3.08 -2.81
N ARG A 122 -22.88 3.69 -3.47
CA ARG A 122 -23.12 4.65 -4.57
C ARG A 122 -23.74 3.91 -5.76
N ASP A 123 -24.50 4.64 -6.58
CA ASP A 123 -25.01 4.10 -7.84
C ASP A 123 -23.88 3.49 -8.70
N GLY A 124 -24.12 2.26 -9.19
CA GLY A 124 -23.12 1.48 -9.94
C GLY A 124 -22.06 0.79 -9.08
N VAL A 125 -22.17 0.86 -7.74
CA VAL A 125 -21.37 0.11 -6.78
C VAL A 125 -22.29 -0.88 -6.05
N ASP A 126 -21.80 -2.09 -5.81
CA ASP A 126 -22.49 -3.13 -5.07
C ASP A 126 -21.61 -3.74 -3.98
N ALA A 127 -22.16 -4.74 -3.27
CA ALA A 127 -21.45 -5.42 -2.19
C ALA A 127 -20.23 -6.24 -2.63
N GLN A 128 -20.09 -6.54 -3.93
CA GLN A 128 -18.98 -7.31 -4.50
C GLN A 128 -17.92 -6.40 -5.14
N SER A 129 -18.24 -5.12 -5.30
CA SER A 129 -17.36 -4.11 -5.88
C SER A 129 -16.12 -3.95 -5.01
N ARG A 130 -14.95 -4.07 -5.63
CA ARG A 130 -13.66 -3.87 -4.95
C ARG A 130 -13.29 -2.40 -4.90
N HIS A 131 -12.73 -2.00 -3.76
CA HIS A 131 -12.23 -0.65 -3.52
C HIS A 131 -10.76 -0.70 -3.12
N GLY A 132 -9.96 0.20 -3.69
CA GLY A 132 -8.56 0.37 -3.29
C GLY A 132 -8.47 0.89 -1.86
N SER A 133 -7.66 0.20 -1.05
CA SER A 133 -7.53 0.47 0.38
C SER A 133 -6.74 1.74 0.70
N TRP A 134 -5.88 2.15 -0.25
CA TRP A 134 -4.81 3.11 0.00
C TRP A 134 -4.08 2.74 1.31
N SER A 135 -3.73 3.69 2.13
CA SER A 135 -2.95 3.42 3.35
C SER A 135 -3.63 2.51 4.38
N THR A 136 -4.90 2.13 4.20
CA THR A 136 -5.52 1.07 5.02
C THR A 136 -4.76 -0.27 4.92
N ALA A 137 -4.10 -0.55 3.77
CA ALA A 137 -3.22 -1.71 3.62
C ALA A 137 -2.10 -1.77 4.67
N LYS A 138 -1.62 -0.63 5.18
CA LYS A 138 -0.55 -0.59 6.18
C LYS A 138 -0.94 -1.30 7.48
N SER A 139 -2.21 -1.17 7.87
CA SER A 139 -2.74 -1.90 9.03
C SER A 139 -2.72 -3.40 8.79
N VAL A 140 -3.03 -3.85 7.57
CA VAL A 140 -2.98 -5.28 7.20
C VAL A 140 -1.54 -5.82 7.25
N ILE A 141 -0.58 -5.07 6.72
CA ILE A 141 0.85 -5.40 6.85
C ILE A 141 1.25 -5.51 8.32
N SER A 142 0.79 -4.58 9.17
CA SER A 142 1.08 -4.62 10.60
C SER A 142 0.52 -5.89 11.27
N LEU A 143 -0.69 -6.34 10.91
CA LEU A 143 -1.24 -7.60 11.43
C LEU A 143 -0.40 -8.81 11.01
N LEU A 144 0.08 -8.85 9.77
CA LEU A 144 0.98 -9.91 9.28
C LEU A 144 2.32 -9.89 10.02
N VAL A 145 2.91 -8.71 10.25
CA VAL A 145 4.12 -8.55 11.07
C VAL A 145 3.91 -9.09 12.48
N GLY A 146 2.76 -8.82 13.09
CA GLY A 146 2.42 -9.38 14.41
C GLY A 146 2.37 -10.90 14.42
N GLN A 147 1.80 -11.52 13.39
CA GLN A 147 1.80 -12.97 13.24
C GLN A 147 3.23 -13.53 13.08
N SER A 148 4.08 -12.90 12.27
CA SER A 148 5.49 -13.28 12.09
C SER A 148 6.30 -13.16 13.39
N ILE A 149 6.04 -12.13 14.19
CA ILE A 149 6.68 -11.94 15.50
C ILE A 149 6.26 -13.03 16.48
N ALA A 150 4.97 -13.35 16.56
CA ALA A 150 4.49 -14.42 17.43
C ALA A 150 4.99 -15.81 17.00
N ALA A 151 5.23 -16.02 15.71
CA ALA A 151 5.87 -17.23 15.18
C ALA A 151 7.38 -17.30 15.46
N GLY A 152 8.00 -16.21 15.95
CA GLY A 152 9.44 -16.13 16.20
C GLY A 152 10.30 -15.94 14.94
N HIS A 153 9.68 -15.63 13.79
CA HIS A 153 10.38 -15.41 12.51
C HIS A 153 10.94 -13.98 12.39
N LEU A 154 10.43 -13.07 13.22
CA LEU A 154 10.77 -11.66 13.19
C LEU A 154 10.76 -11.11 14.63
N ARG A 155 11.57 -10.10 14.89
CA ARG A 155 11.52 -9.33 16.12
C ARG A 155 11.51 -7.85 15.80
N GLU A 156 10.92 -7.07 16.69
CA GLU A 156 10.88 -5.61 16.55
C GLU A 156 12.25 -4.94 16.61
N ASP A 157 13.22 -5.55 17.30
CA ASP A 157 14.59 -5.06 17.42
C ASP A 157 15.52 -5.53 16.30
N ASP A 158 15.05 -6.39 15.39
CA ASP A 158 15.83 -6.80 14.23
C ASP A 158 16.17 -5.58 13.36
N LEU A 159 17.43 -5.53 12.91
CA LEU A 159 17.90 -4.47 12.03
C LEU A 159 17.39 -4.70 10.61
N LEU A 160 16.98 -3.63 9.95
CA LEU A 160 16.53 -3.64 8.57
C LEU A 160 17.57 -4.30 7.64
N VAL A 161 18.84 -3.97 7.83
CA VAL A 161 19.93 -4.44 6.97
C VAL A 161 20.33 -5.89 7.26
N ASP A 162 20.04 -6.43 8.45
CA ASP A 162 20.24 -7.86 8.72
C ASP A 162 19.21 -8.69 7.95
N LEU A 163 17.99 -8.16 7.80
CA LEU A 163 16.89 -8.80 7.08
C LEU A 163 16.99 -8.58 5.57
N LEU A 164 17.42 -7.38 5.14
CA LEU A 164 17.59 -6.98 3.74
C LEU A 164 19.03 -6.45 3.50
N PRO A 165 20.05 -7.32 3.45
CA PRO A 165 21.47 -6.90 3.31
C PRO A 165 21.76 -6.06 2.08
N GLU A 166 20.98 -6.23 1.01
CA GLU A 166 21.09 -5.42 -0.22
C GLU A 166 20.81 -3.92 0.00
N LEU A 167 20.26 -3.54 1.16
CA LEU A 167 19.98 -2.17 1.57
C LEU A 167 21.06 -1.55 2.45
N GLU A 168 22.13 -2.27 2.79
CA GLU A 168 23.25 -1.73 3.57
C GLU A 168 23.84 -0.48 2.90
N LYS A 169 24.05 0.57 3.70
CA LYS A 169 24.55 1.87 3.23
C LYS A 169 25.66 2.43 4.12
N GLY A 170 25.73 1.99 5.38
CA GLY A 170 26.55 2.58 6.43
C GLY A 170 25.82 3.67 7.21
N GLY A 171 26.40 3.99 8.37
CA GLY A 171 25.98 5.12 9.20
C GLY A 171 24.63 4.91 9.89
N ALA A 172 23.84 5.98 10.00
CA ALA A 172 22.60 5.93 10.77
C ALA A 172 21.48 5.10 10.12
N TYR A 173 21.50 4.91 8.80
CA TYR A 173 20.48 4.15 8.06
C TYR A 173 20.47 2.67 8.51
N ASP A 174 21.64 2.10 8.70
CA ASP A 174 21.80 0.68 9.08
C ASP A 174 21.34 0.40 10.53
N ARG A 175 20.98 1.43 11.30
CA ARG A 175 20.39 1.32 12.64
C ARG A 175 18.85 1.31 12.63
N ILE A 176 18.22 1.35 11.47
CA ILE A 176 16.76 1.21 11.35
C ILE A 176 16.39 -0.20 11.79
N THR A 177 15.38 -0.32 12.65
CA THR A 177 14.83 -1.60 13.12
C THR A 177 13.42 -1.79 12.59
N VAL A 178 12.89 -3.00 12.70
CA VAL A 178 11.47 -3.29 12.41
C VAL A 178 10.54 -2.38 13.23
N ARG A 179 10.85 -2.13 14.51
CA ARG A 179 10.12 -1.17 15.36
C ARG A 179 10.11 0.23 14.75
N HIS A 180 11.26 0.69 14.24
CA HIS A 180 11.33 2.02 13.63
C HIS A 180 10.39 2.13 12.43
N LEU A 181 10.27 1.09 11.61
CA LEU A 181 9.34 1.05 10.47
C LEU A 181 7.87 1.00 10.91
N LEU A 182 7.55 0.17 11.91
CA LEU A 182 6.19 0.06 12.46
C LEU A 182 5.71 1.39 13.07
N ASP A 183 6.61 2.10 13.74
CA ASP A 183 6.33 3.35 14.44
C ASP A 183 6.48 4.58 13.53
N MET A 184 6.72 4.41 12.23
CA MET A 184 6.93 5.51 11.26
C MET A 184 8.05 6.47 11.71
N SER A 185 9.17 5.90 12.15
CA SER A 185 10.29 6.60 12.80
C SER A 185 11.65 6.23 12.25
N SER A 186 11.67 5.63 11.05
CA SER A 186 12.88 5.28 10.31
C SER A 186 13.71 6.50 9.94
N GLY A 187 13.05 7.64 9.69
CA GLY A 187 13.67 8.85 9.15
C GLY A 187 13.92 8.82 7.65
N ILE A 188 13.48 7.79 6.92
CA ILE A 188 13.72 7.68 5.47
C ILE A 188 13.01 8.80 4.71
N ASP A 189 13.76 9.52 3.89
CA ASP A 189 13.30 10.74 3.23
C ASP A 189 12.64 10.47 1.86
N VAL A 190 11.59 9.65 1.87
CA VAL A 190 10.68 9.50 0.72
C VAL A 190 9.47 10.39 0.94
N SER A 191 9.41 11.53 0.23
CA SER A 191 8.37 12.55 0.37
C SER A 191 6.95 12.00 0.20
N GLU A 192 6.04 12.44 1.08
CA GLU A 192 4.58 12.22 0.98
C GLU A 192 3.86 13.39 0.29
N ASP A 193 4.60 14.23 -0.43
CA ASP A 193 4.00 15.27 -1.25
C ASP A 193 3.38 14.65 -2.51
N TYR A 194 2.04 14.65 -2.54
CA TYR A 194 1.24 14.16 -3.67
C TYR A 194 0.92 15.26 -4.69
N SER A 195 1.45 16.48 -4.50
CA SER A 195 1.25 17.58 -5.43
C SER A 195 2.20 17.50 -6.63
N GLY A 196 1.73 17.99 -7.79
CA GLY A 196 2.54 18.10 -8.99
C GLY A 196 2.80 16.78 -9.74
N ILE A 197 3.81 16.80 -10.60
CA ILE A 197 4.17 15.66 -11.45
C ILE A 197 4.98 14.66 -10.60
N PRO A 198 4.68 13.36 -10.65
CA PRO A 198 5.26 12.32 -9.80
C PRO A 198 6.72 12.01 -10.15
N ARG A 199 7.62 12.95 -9.89
CA ARG A 199 9.07 12.87 -10.19
C ARG A 199 9.87 12.19 -9.08
N SER A 200 9.39 12.25 -7.84
CA SER A 200 10.03 11.69 -6.65
C SER A 200 8.97 11.28 -5.60
N GLY A 201 9.42 10.78 -4.45
CA GLY A 201 8.56 10.49 -3.30
C GLY A 201 7.57 9.33 -3.52
N THR A 202 6.53 9.28 -2.69
CA THR A 202 5.47 8.27 -2.75
C THR A 202 4.72 8.25 -4.09
N PRO A 203 4.42 9.37 -4.77
CA PRO A 203 3.82 9.31 -6.12
C PRO A 203 4.71 8.58 -7.13
N ARG A 204 6.04 8.78 -7.07
CA ARG A 204 6.99 8.05 -7.90
C ARG A 204 7.08 6.57 -7.50
N MET A 205 7.08 6.28 -6.20
CA MET A 205 7.04 4.91 -5.66
C MET A 205 5.76 4.17 -6.09
N TYR A 206 4.63 4.87 -6.14
CA TYR A 206 3.36 4.32 -6.62
C TYR A 206 3.42 3.93 -8.09
N LEU A 207 4.07 4.75 -8.92
CA LEU A 207 4.18 4.48 -10.35
C LEU A 207 5.32 3.54 -10.73
N THR A 208 6.36 3.38 -9.91
CA THR A 208 7.51 2.56 -10.30
C THR A 208 7.11 1.13 -10.68
N THR A 209 7.75 0.62 -11.72
CA THR A 209 7.68 -0.79 -12.15
C THR A 209 8.82 -1.63 -11.57
N ASP A 210 9.69 -1.02 -10.77
CA ASP A 210 10.77 -1.69 -10.04
C ASP A 210 10.84 -1.06 -8.64
N LEU A 211 10.10 -1.64 -7.71
CA LEU A 211 9.95 -1.16 -6.35
C LEU A 211 11.15 -1.51 -5.46
N PRO A 212 11.79 -2.71 -5.58
CA PRO A 212 13.04 -2.99 -4.89
C PRO A 212 14.14 -1.99 -5.21
N THR A 213 14.37 -1.68 -6.50
CA THR A 213 15.38 -0.69 -6.89
C THR A 213 15.02 0.70 -6.41
N PHE A 214 13.74 1.11 -6.51
CA PHE A 214 13.30 2.41 -5.97
C PHE A 214 13.65 2.56 -4.48
N VAL A 215 13.35 1.55 -3.66
CA VAL A 215 13.66 1.57 -2.22
C VAL A 215 15.17 1.62 -1.99
N LYS A 216 15.94 0.81 -2.73
CA LYS A 216 17.40 0.81 -2.67
C LYS A 216 18.02 2.16 -3.06
N ASP A 217 17.42 2.90 -3.97
CA ASP A 217 17.96 4.20 -4.39
C ASP A 217 17.55 5.35 -3.45
N ASN A 218 16.51 5.14 -2.62
CA ASN A 218 15.94 6.19 -1.76
C ASN A 218 16.19 5.90 -0.26
N ARG A 219 17.47 5.88 0.13
CA ARG A 219 17.94 5.60 1.50
C ARG A 219 18.52 6.82 2.23
N THR A 220 18.16 8.03 1.82
CA THR A 220 18.52 9.26 2.55
C THR A 220 17.68 9.40 3.81
N LEU A 221 18.23 10.07 4.83
CA LEU A 221 17.55 10.28 6.10
C LEU A 221 17.26 11.76 6.31
N ARG A 222 16.02 12.06 6.71
CA ARG A 222 15.60 13.39 7.17
C ARG A 222 15.93 13.62 8.65
N PHE A 223 15.91 12.56 9.44
CA PHE A 223 16.27 12.55 10.85
C PHE A 223 16.84 11.19 11.26
N PRO A 224 17.61 11.08 12.36
CA PRO A 224 18.12 9.80 12.83
C PRO A 224 16.97 8.81 13.18
N PRO A 225 17.09 7.50 12.89
CA PRO A 225 16.06 6.54 13.25
C PRO A 225 15.78 6.56 14.75
N GLY A 226 14.50 6.52 15.11
CA GLY A 226 14.09 6.53 16.51
C GLY A 226 14.27 7.89 17.22
N SER A 227 14.46 9.00 16.50
CA SER A 227 14.52 10.33 17.12
C SER A 227 13.20 11.11 17.07
N THR A 228 12.37 10.85 16.06
CA THR A 228 11.02 11.42 15.88
C THR A 228 10.21 10.48 14.97
N SER A 229 8.95 10.79 14.71
CA SER A 229 8.11 10.07 13.76
C SER A 229 7.53 11.01 12.72
N GLU A 230 7.58 10.58 11.47
CA GLU A 230 6.86 11.20 10.37
C GLU A 230 6.20 10.08 9.56
N TYR A 231 4.95 10.27 9.16
CA TYR A 231 4.26 9.30 8.33
C TYR A 231 5.00 9.10 7.00
N ARG A 232 5.41 7.86 6.71
CA ARG A 232 6.19 7.48 5.52
C ARG A 232 5.78 6.13 4.95
N SER A 233 5.27 6.14 3.72
CA SER A 233 4.80 4.94 3.02
C SER A 233 5.92 3.97 2.70
N VAL A 234 7.16 4.45 2.54
CA VAL A 234 8.33 3.59 2.34
C VAL A 234 8.58 2.66 3.53
N ASP A 235 8.23 3.06 4.76
CA ASP A 235 8.41 2.22 5.95
C ASP A 235 7.57 0.95 5.86
N THR A 236 6.30 1.09 5.46
CA THR A 236 5.43 -0.07 5.22
C THR A 236 5.87 -0.88 3.99
N GLN A 237 6.41 -0.24 2.96
CA GLN A 237 6.92 -0.98 1.81
C GLN A 237 8.10 -1.88 2.21
N LEU A 238 8.99 -1.39 3.07
CA LEU A 238 10.08 -2.17 3.66
C LEU A 238 9.56 -3.31 4.53
N LEU A 239 8.55 -3.08 5.37
CA LEU A 239 7.90 -4.15 6.14
C LEU A 239 7.34 -5.27 5.23
N GLY A 240 6.75 -4.91 4.08
CA GLY A 240 6.30 -5.88 3.09
C GLY A 240 7.44 -6.71 2.49
N GLN A 241 8.58 -6.07 2.17
CA GLN A 241 9.78 -6.77 1.67
C GLN A 241 10.41 -7.67 2.74
N ILE A 242 10.42 -7.22 4.00
CA ILE A 242 10.85 -8.03 5.15
C ILE A 242 9.97 -9.25 5.31
N LEU A 243 8.64 -9.10 5.33
CA LEU A 243 7.70 -10.22 5.42
C LEU A 243 7.96 -11.24 4.30
N HIS A 244 8.13 -10.76 3.07
CA HIS A 244 8.45 -11.63 1.95
C HIS A 244 9.74 -12.43 2.18
N ARG A 245 10.80 -11.77 2.66
CA ARG A 245 12.10 -12.38 2.91
C ARG A 245 12.06 -13.42 4.03
N VAL A 246 11.46 -13.09 5.17
CA VAL A 246 11.52 -13.94 6.38
C VAL A 246 10.53 -15.09 6.32
N GLU A 247 9.41 -14.93 5.62
CA GLU A 247 8.41 -15.99 5.48
C GLU A 247 8.59 -16.85 4.21
N GLY A 248 9.37 -16.38 3.24
CA GLY A 248 9.55 -17.07 1.96
C GLY A 248 8.29 -17.14 1.10
N GLU A 249 7.31 -16.27 1.35
CA GLU A 249 6.01 -16.22 0.67
C GLU A 249 5.66 -14.77 0.29
N SER A 250 4.81 -14.59 -0.70
CA SER A 250 4.24 -13.30 -1.07
C SER A 250 3.38 -12.69 0.04
N VAL A 251 3.35 -11.36 0.14
CA VAL A 251 2.45 -10.67 1.09
C VAL A 251 0.99 -11.02 0.83
N ALA A 252 0.59 -11.13 -0.44
CA ALA A 252 -0.76 -11.57 -0.80
C ALA A 252 -1.04 -13.02 -0.35
N GLY A 253 -0.08 -13.93 -0.50
CA GLY A 253 -0.18 -15.31 -0.02
C GLY A 253 -0.27 -15.40 1.50
N LEU A 254 0.54 -14.62 2.21
CA LEU A 254 0.47 -14.49 3.67
C LEU A 254 -0.90 -13.97 4.12
N LEU A 255 -1.40 -12.90 3.48
CA LEU A 255 -2.75 -12.39 3.74
C LEU A 255 -3.80 -13.48 3.48
N GLN A 256 -3.74 -14.17 2.34
CA GLN A 256 -4.68 -15.21 1.95
C GLN A 256 -4.79 -16.30 3.02
N GLU A 257 -3.66 -16.91 3.39
CA GLU A 257 -3.65 -18.08 4.27
C GLU A 257 -3.84 -17.71 5.74
N ARG A 258 -3.25 -16.60 6.18
CA ARG A 258 -3.16 -16.30 7.61
C ARG A 258 -4.27 -15.41 8.13
N ILE A 259 -4.94 -14.61 7.28
CA ILE A 259 -5.99 -13.67 7.73
C ILE A 259 -7.25 -13.82 6.87
N TRP A 260 -7.14 -13.71 5.54
CA TRP A 260 -8.28 -13.58 4.63
C TRP A 260 -9.21 -14.80 4.65
N ARG A 261 -8.66 -16.01 4.44
CA ARG A 261 -9.45 -17.25 4.56
C ARG A 261 -9.87 -17.51 6.01
N PRO A 262 -8.98 -17.44 7.02
CA PRO A 262 -9.37 -17.67 8.41
C PRO A 262 -10.47 -16.75 8.94
N MET A 263 -10.54 -15.50 8.50
CA MET A 263 -11.60 -14.57 8.93
C MET A 263 -12.93 -14.77 8.17
N GLY A 264 -12.98 -15.73 7.24
CA GLY A 264 -14.17 -16.03 6.45
C GLY A 264 -14.49 -14.95 5.41
N ALA A 265 -13.48 -14.39 4.75
CA ALA A 265 -13.69 -13.42 3.67
C ALA A 265 -14.63 -13.96 2.59
N GLU A 266 -15.54 -13.10 2.12
CA GLU A 266 -16.58 -13.44 1.14
C GLU A 266 -16.10 -13.32 -0.30
N GLY A 267 -15.32 -12.27 -0.59
CA GLY A 267 -14.82 -12.00 -1.94
C GLY A 267 -13.31 -12.15 -2.07
N ASP A 268 -12.88 -12.45 -3.29
CA ASP A 268 -11.47 -12.36 -3.66
C ASP A 268 -10.99 -10.91 -3.56
N ALA A 269 -9.86 -10.71 -2.90
CA ALA A 269 -9.12 -9.46 -2.94
C ALA A 269 -7.98 -9.53 -3.97
N THR A 270 -7.40 -8.39 -4.30
CA THR A 270 -6.19 -8.32 -5.11
C THR A 270 -5.20 -7.33 -4.50
N TRP A 271 -3.90 -7.64 -4.55
CA TRP A 271 -2.85 -6.72 -4.14
C TRP A 271 -2.06 -6.27 -5.36
N ASN A 272 -1.99 -4.96 -5.60
CA ASN A 272 -1.27 -4.45 -6.77
C ASN A 272 0.24 -4.65 -6.66
N LEU A 273 0.83 -4.99 -7.80
CA LEU A 273 2.26 -5.19 -8.00
C LEU A 273 2.87 -3.98 -8.71
N ASP A 274 4.18 -3.81 -8.61
CA ASP A 274 4.94 -2.87 -9.42
C ASP A 274 4.96 -3.27 -10.91
N SER A 275 5.06 -4.56 -11.19
CA SER A 275 5.15 -5.16 -12.52
C SER A 275 4.50 -6.55 -12.52
N GLU A 276 4.34 -7.15 -13.71
CA GLU A 276 3.77 -8.50 -13.83
C GLU A 276 4.64 -9.51 -13.06
N GLY A 277 4.05 -10.22 -12.10
CA GLY A 277 4.77 -11.15 -11.22
C GLY A 277 5.73 -10.48 -10.21
N GLY A 278 5.76 -9.15 -10.14
CA GLY A 278 6.69 -8.39 -9.31
C GLY A 278 6.31 -8.28 -7.82
N THR A 279 6.70 -7.16 -7.22
CA THR A 279 6.59 -6.90 -5.77
C THR A 279 5.29 -6.21 -5.42
N GLU A 280 4.59 -6.66 -4.36
CA GLU A 280 3.43 -5.95 -3.84
C GLU A 280 3.75 -4.53 -3.38
N LYS A 281 2.90 -3.59 -3.80
CA LYS A 281 2.82 -2.22 -3.27
C LYS A 281 2.18 -2.25 -1.88
N SER A 282 2.94 -2.74 -0.91
CA SER A 282 2.51 -3.06 0.46
C SER A 282 2.03 -1.83 1.25
N PHE A 283 2.47 -0.64 0.84
CA PHE A 283 2.06 0.62 1.48
C PHE A 283 0.63 1.07 1.16
N CYS A 284 -0.08 0.49 0.17
CA CYS A 284 -1.37 1.03 -0.27
C CYS A 284 -2.39 0.04 -0.84
N CYS A 285 -1.95 -0.94 -1.61
CA CYS A 285 -2.73 -1.24 -2.81
C CYS A 285 -3.44 -2.59 -2.76
N LEU A 286 -4.01 -2.91 -1.59
CA LEU A 286 -4.99 -3.97 -1.43
C LEU A 286 -6.35 -3.49 -1.95
N ASN A 287 -7.02 -4.30 -2.75
CA ASN A 287 -8.35 -4.01 -3.30
C ASN A 287 -9.31 -5.11 -2.86
N ALA A 288 -10.36 -4.74 -2.14
CA ALA A 288 -11.33 -5.70 -1.60
C ALA A 288 -12.74 -5.11 -1.51
N ALA A 289 -13.73 -5.98 -1.34
CA ALA A 289 -15.09 -5.57 -1.04
C ALA A 289 -15.16 -4.87 0.33
N ALA A 290 -16.05 -3.89 0.47
CA ALA A 290 -16.17 -3.12 1.71
C ALA A 290 -16.54 -4.00 2.93
N ARG A 291 -17.28 -5.09 2.72
CA ARG A 291 -17.63 -6.05 3.79
C ARG A 291 -16.41 -6.78 4.33
N ASP A 292 -15.46 -7.16 3.49
CA ASP A 292 -14.27 -7.87 3.95
C ASP A 292 -13.25 -6.93 4.63
N PHE A 293 -13.18 -5.66 4.22
CA PHE A 293 -12.51 -4.64 5.05
C PHE A 293 -13.16 -4.49 6.43
N ALA A 294 -14.49 -4.52 6.50
CA ALA A 294 -15.19 -4.45 7.77
C ALA A 294 -14.90 -5.66 8.67
N LYS A 295 -14.67 -6.85 8.10
CA LYS A 295 -14.23 -8.04 8.85
C LYS A 295 -12.84 -7.87 9.46
N ILE A 296 -11.90 -7.20 8.78
CA ILE A 296 -10.60 -6.84 9.38
C ILE A 296 -10.80 -5.91 10.57
N GLY A 297 -11.69 -4.91 10.46
CA GLY A 297 -12.03 -4.04 11.57
C GLY A 297 -12.62 -4.82 12.76
N GLN A 298 -13.55 -5.73 12.48
CA GLN A 298 -14.15 -6.60 13.50
C GLN A 298 -13.11 -7.53 14.14
N LEU A 299 -12.18 -8.07 13.36
CA LEU A 299 -11.07 -8.88 13.85
C LEU A 299 -10.23 -8.13 14.91
N VAL A 300 -9.94 -6.85 14.66
CA VAL A 300 -9.21 -6.00 15.62
C VAL A 300 -10.06 -5.72 16.87
N LEU A 301 -11.37 -5.43 16.71
CA LEU A 301 -12.29 -5.24 17.84
C LEU A 301 -12.42 -6.49 18.71
N ASP A 302 -12.36 -7.68 18.11
CA ASP A 302 -12.45 -8.97 18.79
C ASP A 302 -11.07 -9.48 19.25
N ASN A 303 -10.13 -8.58 19.53
CA ASN A 303 -8.79 -8.89 20.03
C ASN A 303 -8.04 -9.92 19.17
N GLY A 304 -8.20 -9.84 17.85
CA GLY A 304 -7.52 -10.71 16.87
C GLY A 304 -8.23 -12.03 16.62
N ARG A 305 -9.49 -12.18 17.06
CA ARG A 305 -10.27 -13.42 16.91
C ARG A 305 -11.30 -13.32 15.79
N ALA A 306 -11.49 -14.43 15.07
CA ALA A 306 -12.69 -14.66 14.26
C ALA A 306 -13.36 -15.95 14.74
N GLY A 307 -14.52 -15.79 15.39
CA GLY A 307 -15.17 -16.89 16.10
C GLY A 307 -14.24 -17.46 17.19
N ASP A 308 -14.00 -18.76 17.13
CA ASP A 308 -13.14 -19.45 18.12
C ASP A 308 -11.64 -19.39 17.79
N ARG A 309 -11.28 -18.92 16.60
CA ARG A 309 -9.90 -18.91 16.12
C ARG A 309 -9.19 -17.61 16.49
N GLN A 310 -8.04 -17.73 17.15
CA GLN A 310 -7.08 -16.64 17.28
C GLN A 310 -6.31 -16.51 15.97
N ILE A 311 -6.57 -15.45 15.21
CA ILE A 311 -5.92 -15.19 13.93
C ILE A 311 -4.69 -14.32 14.17
N VAL A 312 -4.88 -13.16 14.81
CA VAL A 312 -3.79 -12.25 15.16
C VAL A 312 -3.55 -12.37 16.66
N PRO A 313 -2.31 -12.51 17.15
CA PRO A 313 -2.02 -12.57 18.58
C PRO A 313 -2.63 -11.39 19.36
N GLN A 314 -3.25 -11.65 20.52
CA GLN A 314 -3.92 -10.62 21.31
C GLN A 314 -2.94 -9.56 21.83
N ASP A 315 -1.74 -9.97 22.26
CA ASP A 315 -0.66 -9.07 22.68
C ASP A 315 -0.24 -8.10 21.57
N TRP A 316 -0.33 -8.53 20.31
CA TRP A 316 -0.12 -7.63 19.16
C TRP A 316 -1.26 -6.61 19.01
N ILE A 317 -2.51 -7.03 19.18
CA ILE A 317 -3.65 -6.09 19.17
C ILE A 317 -3.54 -5.07 20.31
N ASP A 318 -3.12 -5.51 21.49
CA ASP A 318 -2.85 -4.63 22.63
C ASP A 318 -1.72 -3.64 22.30
N ARG A 319 -0.64 -4.09 21.66
CA ARG A 319 0.45 -3.23 21.17
C ARG A 319 -0.04 -2.18 20.18
N LEU A 320 -0.93 -2.54 19.25
CA LEU A 320 -1.50 -1.59 18.27
C LEU A 320 -2.43 -0.56 18.91
N SER A 321 -3.10 -0.93 20.01
CA SER A 321 -4.06 -0.08 20.70
C SER A 321 -3.41 0.84 21.73
N ALA A 322 -2.17 0.55 22.13
CA ALA A 322 -1.40 1.36 23.07
C ALA A 322 -0.81 2.60 22.35
N PRO A 323 -1.17 3.83 22.75
CA PRO A 323 -0.55 5.04 22.20
C PRO A 323 0.95 5.01 22.45
N ARG A 324 1.73 5.28 21.41
CA ARG A 324 3.17 5.42 21.55
C ARG A 324 3.50 6.58 22.50
N ARG A 325 4.51 6.40 23.36
CA ARG A 325 5.00 7.49 24.20
C ARG A 325 5.49 8.65 23.32
N PRO A 326 5.22 9.92 23.70
CA PRO A 326 5.74 11.08 22.98
C PRO A 326 7.26 11.00 22.84
N TRP A 327 7.77 11.41 21.67
CA TRP A 327 9.21 11.57 21.50
C TRP A 327 9.74 12.64 22.44
N PRO A 328 10.97 12.49 22.98
CA PRO A 328 11.61 13.56 23.73
C PRO A 328 11.64 14.83 22.84
N THR A 329 10.93 15.88 23.24
CA THR A 329 10.97 17.15 22.53
C THR A 329 12.31 17.82 22.81
N GLY A 330 13.28 17.62 21.92
CA GLY A 330 14.53 18.37 21.91
C GLY A 330 15.78 17.53 21.62
N GLY A 331 16.32 17.66 20.41
CA GLY A 331 17.75 17.87 20.12
C GLY A 331 18.83 16.90 20.61
N ALA A 332 18.54 15.81 21.30
CA ALA A 332 19.54 14.82 21.69
C ALA A 332 19.07 13.44 21.27
N ALA A 333 19.81 12.82 20.35
CA ALA A 333 19.71 11.38 20.13
C ALA A 333 19.87 10.68 21.49
N PRO A 334 19.04 9.66 21.81
CA PRO A 334 19.24 8.90 23.04
C PRO A 334 20.67 8.34 23.01
N PRO A 335 21.41 8.37 24.15
CA PRO A 335 22.73 7.80 24.20
C PRO A 335 22.64 6.32 23.81
N SER A 336 23.63 5.87 23.03
CA SER A 336 23.82 4.47 22.68
C SER A 336 24.00 3.64 23.96
N GLY A 337 22.90 3.20 24.55
CA GLY A 337 22.86 2.44 25.79
C GLY A 337 21.59 1.61 25.77
N GLY A 338 21.75 0.30 26.00
CA GLY A 338 20.75 -0.74 25.72
C GLY A 338 19.34 -0.41 26.17
N ILE A 339 18.38 -0.81 25.31
CA ILE A 339 16.95 -0.81 25.62
C ILE A 339 16.75 -1.60 26.93
N PRO A 340 16.04 -1.08 27.93
CA PRO A 340 15.79 -1.81 29.16
C PRO A 340 14.96 -3.06 28.84
N VAL A 341 15.59 -4.22 29.04
CA VAL A 341 14.94 -5.53 29.01
C VAL A 341 13.88 -5.53 30.11
N ALA A 342 12.61 -5.74 29.75
CA ALA A 342 11.55 -5.94 30.73
C ALA A 342 11.93 -7.12 31.65
N PRO A 343 11.71 -7.03 32.97
CA PRO A 343 12.11 -8.09 33.88
C PRO A 343 11.39 -9.38 33.52
N ARG A 344 12.15 -10.46 33.32
CA ARG A 344 11.62 -11.82 33.18
C ARG A 344 10.70 -12.10 34.37
N ALA A 345 9.45 -12.48 34.09
CA ALA A 345 8.59 -13.09 35.08
C ALA A 345 9.30 -14.34 35.62
N THR A 346 9.75 -14.27 36.86
CA THR A 346 10.25 -15.40 37.61
C THR A 346 9.08 -16.36 37.83
N SER A 347 9.19 -17.57 37.29
CA SER A 347 8.30 -18.66 37.67
C SER A 347 8.51 -18.94 39.16
N ALA A 348 7.45 -18.73 39.95
CA ALA A 348 7.36 -19.25 41.31
C ALA A 348 6.70 -20.62 41.25
N ARG A 349 7.55 -21.63 41.47
CA ARG A 349 7.34 -23.01 41.99
C ARG A 349 6.09 -23.79 41.59
#